data_AF-A0A7K2KK70-F1
#
_entry.id   AF-A0A7K2KK70-F1
#
_cell.length_a   1.000
_cell.length_b   1.000
_cell.length_c   1.000
_cell.angle_alpha   90.00
_cell.angle_beta   90.00
_cell.angle_gamma   90.00
#
_symmetry.space_group_name_H-M   'P 1'
#
loop_
_entity.id
_entity.type
_entity.pdbx_description
1 polymer ?
#
loop_
_entity_poly.entity_id
_entity_poly.type
_entity_poly.pdbx_seq_one_letter_code
_entity_poly.pdbx_strand_id
1 'polypeptide(L)'
;MAAGAAVALTAVLAAAPGSAAAEPPAPRTAGVEVEIPGPEDGSFAGSGHTYVPSEGRDRPASRLSSTEVAADGEVAKMVDNGSPADRLDIVVVGDGYTVSELPRFHADAQKKWAELTAVEPYTTYRGLFNVWTVDAVSNQSGVSGDPAPGTVRDTALGSYFWCDEIERLLCVDQDKVDGYVAKAPEADLVLVLANSAKYGGAGYNERSET
;
A
#
# COMPACT_ATOMS: atom_id res chain seq x y z
N MET A 1 -33.34 -11.28 56.36
CA MET A 1 -32.75 -10.23 55.49
C MET A 1 -31.83 -9.38 56.36
N ALA A 2 -30.61 -9.12 55.89
CA ALA A 2 -29.53 -8.33 56.52
C ALA A 2 -28.92 -8.93 57.82
N ALA A 3 -27.63 -8.86 58.12
CA ALA A 3 -26.41 -8.51 57.41
C ALA A 3 -25.25 -9.06 58.27
N GLY A 4 -24.28 -9.76 57.67
CA GLY A 4 -23.06 -10.19 58.35
C GLY A 4 -21.95 -9.17 58.09
N ALA A 5 -21.55 -8.42 59.11
CA ALA A 5 -20.41 -7.51 59.06
C ALA A 5 -19.20 -8.19 59.71
N ALA A 6 -18.18 -8.52 58.90
CA ALA A 6 -16.85 -8.90 59.37
C ALA A 6 -15.90 -7.75 59.02
N VAL A 7 -15.35 -7.10 60.06
CA VAL A 7 -14.34 -6.05 59.92
C VAL A 7 -12.96 -6.72 59.94
N ALA A 8 -12.24 -6.64 58.83
CA ALA A 8 -10.89 -7.17 58.68
C ALA A 8 -9.83 -6.10 58.99
N LEU A 9 -8.78 -6.50 59.72
CA LEU A 9 -7.63 -5.67 60.08
C LEU A 9 -6.85 -5.20 58.85
N THR A 10 -6.56 -3.90 58.78
CA THR A 10 -5.61 -3.30 57.83
C THR A 10 -4.18 -3.43 58.35
N ALA A 11 -3.32 -4.11 57.59
CA ALA A 11 -1.86 -4.04 57.73
C ALA A 11 -1.29 -3.15 56.63
N VAL A 12 -0.52 -2.13 57.02
CA VAL A 12 0.16 -1.20 56.11
C VAL A 12 1.52 -1.82 55.74
N LEU A 13 1.73 -2.16 54.45
CA LEU A 13 3.06 -2.45 53.92
C LEU A 13 3.59 -1.21 53.18
N ALA A 14 4.74 -0.71 53.65
CA ALA A 14 5.50 0.33 52.98
C ALA A 14 6.18 -0.25 51.73
N ALA A 15 5.91 0.32 50.55
CA ALA A 15 6.60 0.00 49.32
C ALA A 15 7.93 0.80 49.23
N ALA A 16 9.05 0.08 49.09
CA ALA A 16 10.32 0.69 48.71
C ALA A 16 10.30 1.02 47.20
N PRO A 17 11.00 2.08 46.74
CA PRO A 17 11.07 2.43 45.33
C PRO A 17 11.84 1.35 44.55
N GLY A 18 11.15 0.67 43.64
CA GLY A 18 11.74 -0.29 42.71
C GLY A 18 12.62 0.43 41.68
N SER A 19 13.85 -0.04 41.54
CA SER A 19 14.77 0.36 40.48
C SER A 19 14.18 -0.05 39.12
N ALA A 20 13.96 0.92 38.24
CA ALA A 20 13.52 0.67 36.87
C ALA A 20 14.65 -0.04 36.10
N ALA A 21 14.46 -1.33 35.82
CA ALA A 21 15.31 -2.05 34.90
C ALA A 21 15.10 -1.48 33.49
N ALA A 22 16.20 -1.13 32.81
CA ALA A 22 16.19 -0.59 31.46
C ALA A 22 15.56 -1.58 30.47
N GLU A 23 14.71 -1.04 29.59
CA GLU A 23 14.06 -1.77 28.51
C GLU A 23 15.11 -2.31 27.52
N PRO A 24 14.98 -3.55 26.99
CA PRO A 24 15.94 -4.09 26.04
C PRO A 24 15.99 -3.24 24.77
N PRO A 25 17.16 -3.07 24.13
CA PRO A 25 17.26 -2.30 22.91
C PRO A 25 16.42 -2.93 21.78
N ALA A 26 15.71 -2.09 21.04
CA ALA A 26 14.91 -2.49 19.88
C ALA A 26 15.76 -3.30 18.88
N PRO A 27 15.17 -4.28 18.17
CA PRO A 27 15.89 -5.07 17.19
C PRO A 27 16.49 -4.16 16.11
N ARG A 28 17.79 -4.34 15.84
CA ARG A 28 18.52 -3.58 14.82
C ARG A 28 17.91 -3.91 13.46
N THR A 29 17.31 -2.92 12.81
CA THR A 29 16.91 -2.99 11.41
C THR A 29 18.15 -3.30 10.56
N ALA A 30 18.06 -4.26 9.64
CA ALA A 30 19.17 -4.67 8.79
C ALA A 30 19.55 -3.51 7.84
N GLY A 31 20.62 -2.80 8.16
CA GLY A 31 21.16 -1.69 7.37
C GLY A 31 22.54 -2.01 6.81
N VAL A 32 22.90 -1.34 5.72
CA VAL A 32 24.26 -1.30 5.17
C VAL A 32 24.92 -0.04 5.71
N GLU A 33 26.11 -0.19 6.29
CA GLU A 33 26.94 0.96 6.65
C GLU A 33 27.57 1.51 5.37
N VAL A 34 27.31 2.78 5.09
CA VAL A 34 27.86 3.50 3.94
C VAL A 34 28.68 4.68 4.41
N GLU A 35 29.79 4.93 3.74
CA GLU A 35 30.61 6.11 3.98
C GLU A 35 30.11 7.26 3.09
N ILE A 36 29.73 8.37 3.71
CA ILE A 36 29.46 9.63 3.02
C ILE A 36 30.80 10.35 2.84
N PRO A 37 31.30 10.49 1.60
CA PRO A 37 32.59 11.12 1.34
C PRO A 37 32.62 12.56 1.86
N GLY A 38 33.68 12.92 2.56
CA GLY A 38 33.95 14.27 3.00
C GLY A 38 35.42 14.44 3.40
N PRO A 39 35.84 15.66 3.77
CA PRO A 39 37.22 15.90 4.19
C PRO A 39 37.55 15.04 5.42
N GLU A 40 38.76 14.46 5.45
CA GLU A 40 39.20 13.51 6.49
C GLU A 40 39.18 14.10 7.92
N ASP A 41 39.08 15.43 8.03
CA ASP A 41 38.95 16.16 9.30
C ASP A 41 37.52 16.17 9.86
N GLY A 42 36.53 15.60 9.15
CA GLY A 42 35.14 15.52 9.59
C GLY A 42 34.46 16.88 9.74
N SER A 43 35.01 17.94 9.12
CA SER A 43 34.53 19.32 9.27
C SER A 43 33.20 19.58 8.57
N PHE A 44 32.77 18.69 7.67
CA PHE A 44 31.50 18.82 6.95
C PHE A 44 30.39 18.06 7.68
N ALA A 45 29.32 18.76 8.03
CA ALA A 45 28.14 18.13 8.61
C ALA A 45 27.55 17.11 7.62
N GLY A 46 27.60 15.83 7.99
CA GLY A 46 27.10 14.72 7.19
C GLY A 46 28.17 13.82 6.56
N SER A 47 29.47 14.13 6.66
CA SER A 47 30.53 13.19 6.24
C SER A 47 30.82 12.13 7.31
N GLY A 48 31.27 10.94 6.89
CA GLY A 48 31.56 9.79 7.77
C GLY A 48 30.63 8.60 7.52
N HIS A 49 30.58 7.64 8.44
CA HIS A 49 29.75 6.45 8.27
C HIS A 49 28.31 6.69 8.73
N THR A 50 27.35 6.31 7.90
CA THR A 50 25.93 6.28 8.24
C THR A 50 25.34 4.91 7.92
N TYR A 51 24.28 4.53 8.64
CA TYR A 51 23.54 3.30 8.35
C TYR A 51 22.36 3.64 7.45
N VAL A 52 22.37 3.09 6.23
CA VAL A 52 21.21 3.14 5.34
C VAL A 52 20.43 1.83 5.43
N PRO A 53 19.08 1.86 5.55
CA PRO A 53 18.28 0.66 5.44
C PRO A 53 18.58 -0.09 4.14
N SER A 54 18.73 -1.41 4.21
CA SER A 54 18.99 -2.24 3.02
C SER A 54 17.78 -2.34 2.05
N GLU A 55 16.61 -1.92 2.53
CA GLU A 55 15.39 -1.77 1.74
C GLU A 55 15.17 -0.28 1.45
N GLY A 56 15.72 0.18 0.32
CA GLY A 56 15.53 1.54 -0.19
C GLY A 56 14.54 1.55 -1.36
N ARG A 57 13.85 2.68 -1.56
CA ARG A 57 12.87 2.87 -2.67
C ARG A 57 13.52 2.71 -4.06
N ASP A 58 14.79 3.08 -4.19
CA ASP A 58 15.52 3.05 -5.46
C ASP A 58 16.19 1.70 -5.75
N ARG A 59 15.92 0.67 -4.93
CA ARG A 59 16.43 -0.68 -5.17
C ARG A 59 15.77 -1.25 -6.43
N PRO A 60 16.52 -1.91 -7.33
CA PRO A 60 15.92 -2.63 -8.44
C PRO A 60 14.91 -3.65 -7.92
N ALA A 61 13.72 -3.64 -8.51
CA ALA A 61 12.68 -4.61 -8.21
C ALA A 61 13.21 -6.04 -8.40
N SER A 62 12.77 -6.93 -7.52
CA SER A 62 13.03 -8.35 -7.64
C SER A 62 12.34 -8.88 -8.90
N ARG A 63 12.93 -9.88 -9.54
CA ARG A 63 12.30 -10.53 -10.69
C ARG A 63 11.20 -11.46 -10.22
N LEU A 64 10.01 -11.31 -10.80
CA LEU A 64 8.92 -12.27 -10.67
C LEU A 64 9.37 -13.68 -11.11
N SER A 65 8.88 -14.70 -10.42
CA SER A 65 8.99 -16.10 -10.81
C SER A 65 8.19 -16.38 -12.09
N SER A 66 8.42 -17.53 -12.72
CA SER A 66 7.69 -17.91 -13.94
C SER A 66 6.18 -18.01 -13.75
N THR A 67 5.72 -18.39 -12.56
CA THR A 67 4.29 -18.47 -12.24
C THR A 67 3.69 -17.08 -12.06
N GLU A 68 4.42 -16.18 -11.41
CA GLU A 68 3.99 -14.79 -11.25
C GLU A 68 3.95 -14.05 -12.59
N VAL A 69 4.96 -14.24 -13.45
CA VAL A 69 4.97 -13.68 -14.82
C VAL A 69 3.79 -14.16 -15.66
N ALA A 70 3.33 -15.41 -15.46
CA ALA A 70 2.21 -15.94 -16.22
C ALA A 70 0.86 -15.32 -15.82
N ALA A 71 0.72 -14.87 -14.56
CA ALA A 71 -0.47 -14.19 -14.06
C ALA A 71 -0.39 -12.66 -14.26
N ASP A 72 0.82 -12.11 -14.36
CA ASP A 72 1.02 -10.67 -14.50
C ASP A 72 0.44 -10.11 -15.80
N GLY A 73 -0.38 -9.06 -15.67
CA GLY A 73 -1.08 -8.42 -16.76
C GLY A 73 -2.31 -9.15 -17.25
N GLU A 74 -2.79 -10.19 -16.55
CA GLU A 74 -4.06 -10.83 -16.89
C GLU A 74 -5.21 -9.81 -16.83
N VAL A 75 -6.03 -9.80 -17.87
CA VAL A 75 -7.17 -8.87 -18.01
C VAL A 75 -8.47 -9.65 -17.92
N ALA A 76 -9.38 -9.21 -17.06
CA ALA A 76 -10.72 -9.78 -16.95
C ALA A 76 -11.79 -8.71 -17.05
N LYS A 77 -12.91 -9.03 -17.72
CA LYS A 77 -14.10 -8.19 -17.75
C LYS A 77 -14.96 -8.49 -16.53
N MET A 78 -14.85 -7.67 -15.49
CA MET A 78 -15.59 -7.81 -14.23
C MET A 78 -17.07 -7.43 -14.40
N VAL A 79 -17.35 -6.40 -15.20
CA VAL A 79 -18.71 -5.93 -15.50
C VAL A 79 -18.84 -5.75 -17.00
N ASP A 80 -19.83 -6.43 -17.58
CA ASP A 80 -20.16 -6.34 -19.00
C ASP A 80 -21.58 -5.82 -19.19
N ASN A 81 -21.68 -4.56 -19.61
CA ASN A 81 -22.96 -3.93 -19.96
C ASN A 81 -23.08 -3.65 -21.47
N GLY A 82 -22.14 -4.12 -22.29
CA GLY A 82 -22.19 -3.99 -23.74
C GLY A 82 -20.86 -3.63 -24.40
N SER A 83 -20.97 -3.17 -25.64
CA SER A 83 -19.84 -2.73 -26.48
C SER A 83 -19.13 -1.53 -25.86
N PRO A 84 -17.78 -1.51 -25.80
CA PRO A 84 -17.02 -0.34 -25.36
C PRO A 84 -17.32 0.94 -26.15
N ALA A 85 -17.72 0.82 -27.42
CA ALA A 85 -18.10 1.99 -28.24
C ALA A 85 -19.31 2.78 -27.70
N ASP A 86 -20.13 2.16 -26.84
CA ASP A 86 -21.36 2.76 -26.28
C ASP A 86 -21.34 2.81 -24.74
N ARG A 87 -20.21 2.48 -24.10
CA ARG A 87 -20.06 2.41 -22.64
C ARG A 87 -18.85 3.22 -22.20
N LEU A 88 -18.81 3.56 -20.91
CA LEU A 88 -17.60 4.07 -20.27
C LEU A 88 -16.82 2.87 -19.72
N ASP A 89 -15.59 2.68 -20.16
CA ASP A 89 -14.74 1.56 -19.75
C ASP A 89 -13.82 1.98 -18.61
N ILE A 90 -14.08 1.42 -17.43
CA ILE A 90 -13.25 1.65 -16.23
C ILE A 90 -12.25 0.50 -16.11
N VAL A 91 -10.97 0.83 -16.00
CA VAL A 91 -9.90 -0.14 -15.75
C VAL A 91 -9.45 -0.05 -14.29
N VAL A 92 -9.54 -1.16 -13.57
CA VAL A 92 -9.08 -1.30 -12.19
C VAL A 92 -7.76 -2.06 -12.18
N VAL A 93 -6.70 -1.46 -11.66
CA VAL A 93 -5.38 -2.09 -11.52
C VAL A 93 -5.06 -2.27 -10.05
N GLY A 94 -4.68 -3.48 -9.64
CA GLY A 94 -4.32 -3.77 -8.24
C GLY A 94 -2.84 -3.57 -7.98
N ASP A 95 -2.45 -2.87 -6.92
CA ASP A 95 -1.05 -2.78 -6.48
C ASP A 95 -0.82 -3.34 -5.07
N GLY A 96 0.34 -3.93 -4.86
CA GLY A 96 0.70 -4.56 -3.60
C GLY A 96 0.01 -5.89 -3.35
N TYR A 97 -0.63 -6.51 -4.35
CA TYR A 97 -1.17 -7.87 -4.27
C TYR A 97 -0.18 -8.85 -4.89
N THR A 98 0.25 -9.84 -4.13
CA THR A 98 1.03 -10.97 -4.68
C THR A 98 0.13 -11.88 -5.52
N VAL A 99 0.72 -12.79 -6.30
CA VAL A 99 -0.04 -13.78 -7.09
C VAL A 99 -1.05 -14.57 -6.26
N SER A 100 -0.69 -14.89 -5.00
CA SER A 100 -1.56 -15.61 -4.07
C SER A 100 -2.74 -14.77 -3.54
N GLU A 101 -2.66 -13.46 -3.69
CA GLU A 101 -3.64 -12.48 -3.21
C GLU A 101 -4.50 -11.91 -4.34
N LEU A 102 -4.28 -12.29 -5.61
CA LEU A 102 -5.13 -11.88 -6.74
C LEU A 102 -6.62 -12.20 -6.51
N PRO A 103 -7.02 -13.35 -5.91
CA PRO A 103 -8.44 -13.56 -5.57
C PRO A 103 -8.99 -12.49 -4.61
N ARG A 104 -8.15 -11.95 -3.72
CA ARG A 104 -8.53 -10.83 -2.83
C ARG A 104 -8.64 -9.53 -3.63
N PHE A 105 -7.69 -9.23 -4.53
CA PHE A 105 -7.78 -8.07 -5.42
C PHE A 105 -9.11 -8.05 -6.18
N HIS A 106 -9.48 -9.15 -6.82
CA HIS A 106 -10.73 -9.27 -7.56
C HIS A 106 -11.96 -9.04 -6.67
N ALA A 107 -11.95 -9.55 -5.44
CA ALA A 107 -13.02 -9.32 -4.48
C ALA A 107 -13.08 -7.86 -4.01
N ASP A 108 -11.94 -7.21 -3.78
CA ASP A 108 -11.84 -5.81 -3.38
C ASP A 108 -12.28 -4.87 -4.52
N ALA A 109 -11.94 -5.19 -5.77
CA ALA A 109 -12.43 -4.49 -6.96
C ALA A 109 -13.95 -4.55 -7.08
N GLN A 110 -14.54 -5.75 -6.93
CA GLN A 110 -16.00 -5.92 -6.93
C GLN A 110 -16.67 -5.13 -5.80
N LYS A 111 -16.10 -5.20 -4.59
CA LYS A 111 -16.61 -4.45 -3.44
C LYS A 111 -16.55 -2.94 -3.68
N LYS A 112 -15.43 -2.43 -4.18
CA LYS A 112 -15.28 -1.00 -4.46
C LYS A 112 -16.25 -0.54 -5.54
N TRP A 113 -16.42 -1.34 -6.59
CA TRP A 113 -17.40 -1.07 -7.64
C TRP A 113 -18.83 -1.02 -7.08
N ALA A 114 -19.19 -1.95 -6.20
CA ALA A 114 -20.49 -1.97 -5.55
C ALA A 114 -20.71 -0.73 -4.66
N GLU A 115 -19.69 -0.28 -3.93
CA GLU A 115 -19.74 0.95 -3.12
C GLU A 115 -19.93 2.20 -4.00
N LEU A 116 -19.18 2.30 -5.10
CA LEU A 116 -19.28 3.43 -6.05
C LEU A 116 -20.66 3.49 -6.69
N THR A 117 -21.15 2.35 -7.20
CA THR A 117 -22.44 2.26 -7.88
C THR A 117 -23.66 2.25 -6.96
N ALA A 118 -23.45 2.35 -5.65
CA ALA A 118 -24.53 2.56 -4.69
C ALA A 118 -24.90 4.05 -4.51
N VAL A 119 -24.12 4.98 -5.08
CA VAL A 119 -24.31 6.42 -4.93
C VAL A 119 -24.83 7.02 -6.24
N GLU A 120 -25.81 7.93 -6.16
CA GLU A 120 -26.27 8.69 -7.34
C GLU A 120 -25.19 9.69 -7.80
N PRO A 121 -25.02 9.90 -9.12
CA PRO A 121 -25.82 9.38 -10.22
C PRO A 121 -25.38 8.00 -10.75
N TYR A 122 -24.34 7.39 -10.18
CA TYR A 122 -23.80 6.10 -10.66
C TYR A 122 -24.82 4.97 -10.54
N THR A 123 -25.66 4.96 -9.51
CA THR A 123 -26.75 3.99 -9.37
C THR A 123 -27.68 4.00 -10.59
N THR A 124 -28.19 5.18 -10.96
CA THR A 124 -29.08 5.35 -12.12
C THR A 124 -28.41 4.93 -13.42
N TYR A 125 -27.14 5.28 -13.59
CA TYR A 125 -26.41 5.07 -14.84
C TYR A 125 -25.51 3.83 -14.84
N ARG A 126 -25.62 2.92 -13.86
CA ARG A 126 -24.72 1.75 -13.72
C ARG A 126 -24.56 0.91 -14.99
N GLY A 127 -25.62 0.85 -15.81
CA GLY A 127 -25.64 0.12 -17.09
C GLY A 127 -24.86 0.79 -18.22
N LEU A 128 -24.32 1.99 -18.01
CA LEU A 128 -23.48 2.70 -18.97
C LEU A 128 -21.99 2.40 -18.79
N PHE A 129 -21.60 1.62 -17.77
CA PHE A 129 -20.20 1.35 -17.46
C PHE A 129 -19.85 -0.10 -17.76
N ASN A 130 -18.69 -0.32 -18.38
CA ASN A 130 -17.97 -1.59 -18.30
C ASN A 130 -16.87 -1.45 -17.24
N VAL A 131 -16.50 -2.57 -16.62
CA VAL A 131 -15.37 -2.58 -15.69
C VAL A 131 -14.45 -3.74 -16.00
N TRP A 132 -13.19 -3.42 -16.17
CA TRP A 132 -12.08 -4.34 -16.40
C TRP A 132 -11.18 -4.35 -15.18
N THR A 133 -10.58 -5.50 -14.91
CA THR A 133 -9.49 -5.64 -13.93
C THR A 133 -8.22 -6.03 -14.67
N VAL A 134 -7.08 -5.45 -14.26
CA VAL A 134 -5.75 -5.85 -14.71
C VAL A 134 -4.93 -6.26 -13.49
N ASP A 135 -4.42 -7.49 -13.53
CA ASP A 135 -3.65 -8.08 -12.45
C ASP A 135 -2.20 -7.60 -12.53
N ALA A 136 -1.81 -6.61 -11.71
CA ALA A 136 -0.41 -6.18 -11.60
C ALA A 136 0.27 -6.89 -10.41
N VAL A 137 1.00 -7.96 -10.70
CA VAL A 137 1.53 -8.88 -9.69
C VAL A 137 2.71 -8.22 -8.97
N SER A 138 2.55 -8.01 -7.67
CA SER A 138 3.58 -7.42 -6.81
C SER A 138 4.48 -8.48 -6.18
N ASN A 139 5.78 -8.20 -6.07
CA ASN A 139 6.74 -9.06 -5.35
C ASN A 139 6.43 -9.14 -3.85
N GLN A 140 5.90 -8.04 -3.28
CA GLN A 140 5.58 -7.95 -1.86
C GLN A 140 4.13 -7.52 -1.65
N SER A 141 3.52 -8.08 -0.59
CA SER A 141 2.21 -7.66 -0.12
C SER A 141 2.31 -6.33 0.64
N GLY A 142 1.35 -5.44 0.41
CA GLY A 142 1.28 -4.14 1.08
C GLY A 142 1.73 -2.99 0.20
N VAL A 143 1.95 -1.83 0.82
CA VAL A 143 2.28 -0.57 0.17
C VAL A 143 3.42 0.10 0.94
N SER A 144 4.29 0.86 0.28
CA SER A 144 5.35 1.62 0.97
C SER A 144 4.75 2.70 1.88
N GLY A 145 5.37 2.96 3.03
CA GLY A 145 4.89 3.94 4.02
C GLY A 145 3.80 3.43 4.98
N ASP A 146 3.46 2.13 4.93
CA ASP A 146 2.50 1.44 5.81
C ASP A 146 3.13 0.13 6.35
N PRO A 147 3.22 -0.10 7.68
CA PRO A 147 2.60 0.66 8.78
C PRO A 147 3.36 1.92 9.22
N ALA A 148 4.62 2.09 8.82
CA ALA A 148 5.45 3.22 9.21
C ALA A 148 6.03 3.95 7.99
N PRO A 149 6.33 5.26 8.09
CA PRO A 149 6.86 6.05 6.97
C PRO A 149 8.09 5.44 6.27
N GLY A 150 8.97 4.81 7.05
CA GLY A 150 10.18 4.15 6.54
C GLY A 150 9.96 2.76 5.94
N THR A 151 8.72 2.28 5.85
CA THR A 151 8.44 0.96 5.24
C THR A 151 8.58 1.06 3.74
N VAL A 152 9.36 0.15 3.15
CA VAL A 152 9.51 0.05 1.69
C VAL A 152 8.94 -1.30 1.25
N ARG A 153 8.22 -1.28 0.11
CA ARG A 153 7.62 -2.45 -0.52
C ARG A 153 7.90 -2.44 -2.02
N ASP A 154 8.46 -3.54 -2.51
CA ASP A 154 8.63 -3.89 -3.92
C ASP A 154 7.28 -4.32 -4.51
N THR A 155 6.58 -3.34 -5.08
CA THR A 155 5.20 -3.47 -5.59
C THR A 155 5.15 -3.14 -7.07
N ALA A 156 4.15 -3.67 -7.77
CA ALA A 156 4.06 -3.60 -9.23
C ALA A 156 3.97 -2.17 -9.75
N LEU A 157 3.22 -1.30 -9.05
CA LEU A 157 3.01 0.10 -9.41
C LEU A 157 3.75 1.07 -8.49
N GLY A 158 4.52 0.55 -7.52
CA GLY A 158 5.33 1.36 -6.63
C GLY A 158 4.52 2.26 -5.71
N SER A 159 3.30 1.88 -5.31
CA SER A 159 2.46 2.74 -4.47
C SER A 159 3.15 3.09 -3.15
N TYR A 160 3.02 4.35 -2.72
CA TYR A 160 3.59 4.81 -1.46
C TYR A 160 2.80 5.94 -0.80
N PHE A 161 2.63 5.83 0.52
CA PHE A 161 2.15 6.92 1.38
C PHE A 161 3.25 7.96 1.64
N TRP A 162 2.87 9.09 2.25
CA TRP A 162 3.79 10.19 2.57
C TRP A 162 4.36 10.86 1.32
N CYS A 163 3.62 10.80 0.21
CA CYS A 163 3.93 11.59 -0.98
C CYS A 163 3.86 13.08 -0.61
N ASP A 164 4.86 13.85 -1.05
CA ASP A 164 5.06 15.26 -0.67
C ASP A 164 5.00 15.52 0.85
N GLU A 165 5.46 14.57 1.67
CA GLU A 165 5.40 14.62 3.14
C GLU A 165 3.97 14.70 3.71
N ILE A 166 2.95 14.35 2.93
CA ILE A 166 1.55 14.30 3.34
C ILE A 166 1.17 12.85 3.64
N GLU A 167 0.94 12.52 4.92
CA GLU A 167 0.75 11.15 5.40
C GLU A 167 -0.24 10.30 4.57
N ARG A 168 -1.38 10.89 4.20
CA ARG A 168 -2.49 10.19 3.55
C ARG A 168 -2.52 10.37 2.04
N LEU A 169 -1.55 11.11 1.48
CA LEU A 169 -1.38 11.21 0.04
C LEU A 169 -0.67 9.94 -0.43
N LEU A 170 -1.42 9.11 -1.15
CA LEU A 170 -0.92 7.88 -1.76
C LEU A 170 -0.60 8.19 -3.23
N CYS A 171 0.67 8.04 -3.61
CA CYS A 171 1.12 8.21 -4.98
C CYS A 171 1.54 6.87 -5.59
N VAL A 172 1.56 6.82 -6.92
CA VAL A 172 1.92 5.65 -7.74
C VAL A 172 2.91 6.07 -8.83
N ASP A 173 3.56 5.09 -9.44
CA ASP A 173 4.38 5.27 -10.64
C ASP A 173 3.46 5.25 -11.89
N GLN A 174 3.19 6.43 -12.47
CA GLN A 174 2.21 6.58 -13.56
C GLN A 174 2.62 5.81 -14.82
N ASP A 175 3.91 5.77 -15.17
CA ASP A 175 4.39 5.06 -16.36
C ASP A 175 4.13 3.55 -16.23
N LYS A 176 4.27 3.00 -15.01
CA LYS A 176 3.93 1.60 -14.75
C LYS A 176 2.43 1.37 -14.85
N VAL A 177 1.62 2.26 -14.28
CA VAL A 177 0.15 2.19 -14.39
C VAL A 177 -0.27 2.15 -15.86
N ASP A 178 0.24 3.07 -16.67
CA ASP A 178 -0.04 3.14 -18.11
C ASP A 178 0.36 1.85 -18.84
N GLY A 179 1.51 1.26 -18.47
CA GLY A 179 1.94 -0.04 -19.02
C GLY A 179 0.98 -1.20 -18.73
N TYR A 180 0.28 -1.19 -17.59
CA TYR A 180 -0.77 -2.18 -17.28
C TYR A 180 -2.11 -1.82 -17.93
N VAL A 181 -2.49 -0.54 -17.93
CA VAL A 181 -3.74 -0.07 -18.54
C VAL A 181 -3.76 -0.37 -20.04
N ALA A 182 -2.63 -0.22 -20.74
CA ALA A 182 -2.49 -0.56 -22.16
C ALA A 182 -2.77 -2.04 -22.51
N LYS A 183 -2.85 -2.93 -21.51
CA LYS A 183 -3.24 -4.34 -21.72
C LYS A 183 -4.75 -4.51 -21.84
N ALA A 184 -5.54 -3.59 -21.27
CA ALA A 184 -6.99 -3.60 -21.38
C ALA A 184 -7.43 -3.18 -22.80
N PRO A 185 -8.61 -3.64 -23.26
CA PRO A 185 -9.07 -3.32 -24.61
C PRO A 185 -9.44 -1.84 -24.80
N GLU A 186 -9.98 -1.20 -23.76
CA GLU A 186 -10.34 0.22 -23.74
C GLU A 186 -10.22 0.74 -22.29
N ALA A 187 -9.94 2.04 -22.14
CA ALA A 187 -9.81 2.71 -20.84
C ALA A 187 -10.21 4.19 -20.92
N ASP A 188 -11.38 4.53 -20.39
CA ASP A 188 -11.82 5.92 -20.23
C ASP A 188 -11.46 6.49 -18.85
N LEU A 189 -11.40 5.63 -17.83
CA LEU A 189 -11.04 5.99 -16.47
C LEU A 189 -10.25 4.87 -15.80
N VAL A 190 -9.18 5.24 -15.09
CA VAL A 190 -8.32 4.29 -14.39
C VAL A 190 -8.54 4.42 -12.88
N LEU A 191 -8.68 3.28 -12.20
CA LEU A 191 -8.72 3.16 -10.75
C LEU A 191 -7.58 2.25 -10.29
N VAL A 192 -6.68 2.77 -9.45
CA VAL A 192 -5.68 1.94 -8.78
C VAL A 192 -6.18 1.56 -7.40
N LEU A 193 -6.18 0.26 -7.09
CA LEU A 193 -6.46 -0.26 -5.75
C LEU A 193 -5.17 -0.72 -5.09
N ALA A 194 -4.73 -0.02 -4.06
CA ALA A 194 -3.55 -0.39 -3.30
C ALA A 194 -3.91 -1.30 -2.12
N ASN A 195 -3.18 -2.39 -1.94
CA ASN A 195 -3.40 -3.38 -0.87
C ASN A 195 -2.92 -2.83 0.49
N SER A 196 -3.72 -1.98 1.13
CA SER A 196 -3.42 -1.44 2.46
C SER A 196 -4.69 -1.21 3.26
N ALA A 197 -4.60 -1.40 4.58
CA ALA A 197 -5.65 -1.04 5.52
C ALA A 197 -5.58 0.43 5.97
N LYS A 198 -4.48 1.13 5.66
CA LYS A 198 -4.28 2.54 6.02
C LYS A 198 -5.13 3.43 5.11
N TYR A 199 -5.82 4.40 5.72
CA TYR A 199 -6.63 5.36 4.98
C TYR A 199 -5.75 6.34 4.17
N GLY A 200 -6.02 6.46 2.87
CA GLY A 200 -5.52 7.51 2.00
C GLY A 200 -5.80 7.23 0.53
N GLY A 201 -5.27 8.08 -0.34
CA GLY A 201 -5.55 8.05 -1.78
C GLY A 201 -5.14 9.35 -2.47
N ALA A 202 -5.24 9.35 -3.79
CA ALA A 202 -5.09 10.53 -4.64
C ALA A 202 -5.98 10.39 -5.88
N GLY A 203 -6.18 11.50 -6.59
CA GLY A 203 -6.78 11.52 -7.91
C GLY A 203 -5.97 12.45 -8.81
N TYR A 204 -5.63 11.96 -10.00
CA TYR A 204 -4.88 12.72 -11.00
C TYR A 204 -5.84 13.25 -12.06
N ASN A 205 -5.53 14.43 -12.60
CA ASN A 205 -6.26 15.03 -13.72
C ASN A 205 -5.46 14.98 -15.03
N GLU A 206 -4.29 14.34 -15.00
CA GLU A 206 -3.47 14.07 -16.17
C GLU A 206 -4.11 12.93 -16.96
N ARG A 207 -4.16 13.11 -18.28
CA ARG A 207 -4.63 12.07 -19.18
C ARG A 207 -3.49 11.08 -19.37
N SER A 208 -3.77 9.79 -19.22
CA SER A 208 -2.86 8.73 -19.67
C SER A 208 -2.52 8.93 -21.16
N GLU A 209 -1.28 8.64 -21.55
CA GLU A 209 -0.89 8.69 -22.97
C GLU A 209 -1.40 7.48 -23.76
N THR A 210 -1.96 6.49 -23.06
CA THR A 210 -2.58 5.29 -23.64
C THR A 210 -4.05 5.51 -24.00
#